data_AF-X1BPQ9-F1
#
_entry.id   AF-X1BPQ9-F1
#
_cell.length_a   1.000
_cell.length_b   1.000
_cell.length_c   1.000
_cell.angle_alpha   90.00
_cell.angle_beta   90.00
_cell.angle_gamma   90.00
#
_symmetry.space_group_name_H-M   'P 1'
#
loop_
_entity.id
_entity.type
_entity.pdbx_description
1 polymer ?
#
loop_
_entity_poly.entity_id
_entity_poly.type
_entity_poly.pdbx_seq_one_letter_code
_entity_poly.pdbx_strand_id
1 'polypeptide(L)'
;TADPAEEIIDDLVSGKVLGVLILDPEKAGKVAVEVAIKVKPIRKGKKSIPDKEGAIEMAKKCITCGNCQRNCPNDLPLVDAIEAAKGGDFKLLTDISEWCLDCGRCEGECMHGVSPLDLIIFAGQEYIKNETFNMRVGRGPILDTEIRTVGAPLVFGEIPGIVAIIGCANYAKEIQELYLLAEEFLIRGYIVCVSGCAAMDIALVKNEDGETLYDRFPGDFDRGGLVNVGSCVSNPHIVGAACKVANIFARRPLRGNYEEIADYILNRVGAVGVAWGAMSQKAASIASSANGLGVPAICGPHAAEYRRMYLGRTDKDEIWTAYNARDGTSGHPIAPAPEHLLTTAESIEQAIVLCAKLCIRAADNTTKNC
;
A
#
# COMPACT_ATOMS: atom_id res chain seq x y z
N THR A 1 -29.36 7.42 18.48
CA THR A 1 -28.36 8.37 19.04
C THR A 1 -28.83 9.01 20.34
N ALA A 2 -30.10 9.41 20.45
CA ALA A 2 -30.63 10.06 21.65
C ALA A 2 -30.81 9.10 22.84
N ASP A 3 -31.08 7.82 22.56
CA ASP A 3 -31.31 6.81 23.59
C ASP A 3 -30.15 6.72 24.61
N PRO A 4 -30.44 6.40 25.88
CA PRO A 4 -29.42 6.11 26.88
C PRO A 4 -28.43 5.03 26.41
N ALA A 5 -27.17 5.12 26.84
CA ALA A 5 -26.14 4.17 26.40
C ALA A 5 -26.48 2.74 26.81
N GLU A 6 -27.05 2.58 28.00
CA GLU A 6 -27.45 1.32 28.63
C GLU A 6 -28.51 0.59 27.80
N GLU A 7 -29.54 1.32 27.34
CA GLU A 7 -30.58 0.76 26.48
C GLU A 7 -30.01 0.28 25.14
N ILE A 8 -29.11 1.06 24.55
CA ILE A 8 -28.43 0.69 23.29
C ILE A 8 -27.58 -0.58 23.49
N ILE A 9 -26.85 -0.67 24.60
CA ILE A 9 -26.03 -1.85 24.93
C ILE A 9 -26.91 -3.09 25.04
N ASP A 10 -28.02 -2.99 25.77
CA ASP A 10 -28.90 -4.13 26.01
C ASP A 10 -29.61 -4.57 24.72
N ASP A 11 -30.04 -3.63 23.87
CA ASP A 11 -30.62 -3.90 22.56
C ASP A 11 -29.62 -4.61 21.61
N LEU A 12 -28.34 -4.23 21.63
CA LEU A 12 -27.29 -4.89 20.84
C LEU A 12 -26.91 -6.26 21.39
N VAL A 13 -26.76 -6.39 22.71
CA VAL A 13 -26.37 -7.65 23.37
C VAL A 13 -27.47 -8.71 23.24
N SER A 14 -28.73 -8.29 23.33
CA SER A 14 -29.89 -9.18 23.12
C SER A 14 -30.11 -9.55 21.65
N GLY A 15 -29.49 -8.83 20.70
CA GLY A 15 -29.69 -9.02 19.27
C GLY A 15 -31.04 -8.48 18.77
N LYS A 16 -31.75 -7.65 19.56
CA LYS A 16 -32.99 -6.98 19.15
C LYS A 16 -32.78 -6.10 17.93
N VAL A 17 -31.60 -5.50 17.81
CA VAL A 17 -31.13 -4.76 16.63
C VAL A 17 -29.79 -5.29 16.15
N LEU A 18 -29.56 -5.26 14.84
CA LEU A 18 -28.31 -5.73 14.22
C LEU A 18 -27.16 -4.72 14.32
N GLY A 19 -27.47 -3.45 14.55
CA GLY A 19 -26.51 -2.37 14.63
C GLY A 19 -27.20 -1.03 14.92
N VAL A 20 -26.40 -0.03 15.30
CA VAL A 20 -26.88 1.31 15.68
C VAL A 20 -25.91 2.40 15.19
N LEU A 21 -26.45 3.59 14.91
CA LEU A 21 -25.64 4.79 14.64
C LEU A 21 -25.45 5.59 15.93
N ILE A 22 -24.19 5.83 16.30
CA ILE A 22 -23.80 6.66 17.44
C ILE A 22 -22.85 7.75 16.95
N LEU A 23 -23.28 9.00 17.06
CA LEU A 23 -22.51 10.18 16.63
C LEU A 23 -21.79 10.88 17.78
N ASP A 24 -22.15 10.57 19.02
CA ASP A 24 -21.51 11.07 20.22
C ASP A 24 -20.27 10.22 20.55
N PRO A 25 -19.04 10.79 20.55
CA PRO A 25 -17.82 10.01 20.74
C PRO A 25 -17.69 9.35 22.11
N GLU A 26 -18.16 10.00 23.19
CA GLU A 26 -18.08 9.44 24.55
C GLU A 26 -19.02 8.24 24.68
N LYS A 27 -20.25 8.39 24.18
CA LYS A 27 -21.23 7.31 24.09
C LYS A 27 -20.72 6.17 23.22
N ALA A 28 -20.13 6.47 22.07
CA ALA A 28 -19.58 5.45 21.17
C ALA A 28 -18.47 4.63 21.85
N GLY A 29 -17.55 5.29 22.57
CA GLY A 29 -16.49 4.63 23.34
C GLY A 29 -17.04 3.66 24.39
N LYS A 30 -18.00 4.11 25.20
CA LYS A 30 -18.65 3.27 26.22
C LYS A 30 -19.39 2.08 25.59
N VAL A 31 -20.29 2.34 24.65
CA VAL A 31 -21.14 1.31 24.04
C VAL A 31 -20.28 0.25 23.33
N ALA A 32 -19.28 0.66 22.55
CA ALA A 32 -18.42 -0.28 21.83
C ALA A 32 -17.68 -1.24 22.77
N VAL A 33 -17.10 -0.72 23.87
CA VAL A 33 -16.35 -1.53 24.84
C VAL A 33 -17.28 -2.46 25.62
N GLU A 34 -18.38 -1.94 26.16
CA GLU A 34 -19.28 -2.75 27.00
C GLU A 34 -20.01 -3.83 26.20
N VAL A 35 -20.47 -3.52 24.98
CA VAL A 35 -21.08 -4.53 24.09
C VAL A 35 -20.08 -5.63 23.77
N ALA A 36 -18.81 -5.28 23.44
CA ALA A 36 -17.78 -6.27 23.15
C ALA A 36 -17.55 -7.23 24.33
N ILE A 37 -17.50 -6.70 25.57
CA ILE A 37 -17.33 -7.51 26.79
C ILE A 37 -18.53 -8.42 27.03
N LYS A 38 -19.77 -7.89 26.94
CA LYS A 38 -21.01 -8.63 27.19
C LYS A 38 -21.30 -9.69 26.11
N VAL A 39 -20.96 -9.42 24.85
CA VAL A 39 -21.18 -10.34 23.71
C VAL A 39 -20.15 -11.48 23.67
N LYS A 40 -18.93 -11.27 24.18
CA LYS A 40 -17.86 -12.30 24.22
C LYS A 40 -18.33 -13.66 24.77
N PRO A 41 -18.97 -13.78 25.97
CA PRO A 41 -19.45 -15.07 26.47
C PRO A 41 -20.59 -15.66 25.63
N ILE A 42 -21.45 -14.82 25.03
CA ILE A 42 -22.60 -15.25 24.20
C ILE A 42 -22.15 -15.88 22.88
N ARG A 43 -21.07 -15.35 22.30
CA ARG A 43 -20.46 -15.86 21.06
C ARG A 43 -19.47 -17.01 21.31
N LYS A 44 -19.11 -17.29 22.56
CA LYS A 44 -18.14 -18.33 22.89
C LYS A 44 -18.61 -19.68 22.35
N GLY A 45 -17.78 -20.33 21.54
CA GLY A 45 -18.07 -21.63 20.93
C GLY A 45 -18.91 -21.57 19.65
N LYS A 46 -19.42 -20.40 19.23
CA LYS A 46 -20.04 -20.23 17.91
C LYS A 46 -18.95 -20.03 16.86
N LYS A 47 -18.96 -20.83 15.80
CA LYS A 47 -18.09 -20.68 14.63
C LYS A 47 -18.96 -20.41 13.39
N SER A 48 -18.53 -19.46 12.57
CA SER A 48 -19.13 -19.20 11.26
C SER A 48 -18.55 -20.11 10.17
N ILE A 49 -17.28 -20.48 10.30
CA ILE A 49 -16.58 -21.30 9.33
C ILE A 49 -16.93 -22.78 9.54
N PRO A 50 -17.28 -23.53 8.47
CA PRO A 50 -17.60 -24.95 8.58
C PRO A 50 -16.43 -25.79 9.09
N ASP A 51 -16.73 -26.97 9.61
CA ASP A 51 -15.74 -28.03 9.80
C ASP A 51 -15.39 -28.71 8.46
N LYS A 52 -14.51 -29.71 8.49
CA LYS A 52 -14.02 -30.37 7.27
C LYS A 52 -15.15 -31.02 6.49
N GLU A 53 -16.02 -31.75 7.17
CA GLU A 53 -17.18 -32.39 6.57
C GLU A 53 -18.13 -31.35 5.98
N GLY A 54 -18.44 -30.28 6.73
CA GLY A 54 -19.27 -29.18 6.25
C GLY A 54 -18.69 -28.45 5.05
N ALA A 55 -17.37 -28.25 5.00
CA ALA A 55 -16.67 -27.65 3.87
C ALA A 55 -16.77 -28.53 2.61
N ILE A 56 -16.56 -29.85 2.74
CA ILE A 56 -16.72 -30.80 1.64
C ILE A 56 -18.17 -30.80 1.13
N GLU A 57 -19.16 -30.86 2.03
CA GLU A 57 -20.57 -30.85 1.66
C GLU A 57 -20.99 -29.53 1.00
N MET A 58 -20.43 -28.40 1.43
CA MET A 58 -20.61 -27.12 0.75
C MET A 58 -19.99 -27.17 -0.66
N ALA A 59 -18.75 -27.63 -0.80
CA ALA A 59 -18.07 -27.74 -2.09
C ALA A 59 -18.82 -28.64 -3.08
N LYS A 60 -19.43 -29.75 -2.61
CA LYS A 60 -20.22 -30.67 -3.45
C LYS A 60 -21.44 -30.03 -4.12
N LYS A 61 -21.93 -28.89 -3.60
CA LYS A 61 -23.01 -28.13 -4.24
C LYS A 61 -22.54 -27.39 -5.51
N CYS A 62 -21.23 -27.25 -5.71
CA CYS A 62 -20.66 -26.60 -6.89
C CYS A 62 -20.96 -27.40 -8.16
N ILE A 63 -21.51 -26.73 -9.16
CA ILE A 63 -21.82 -27.28 -10.50
C ILE A 63 -20.84 -26.81 -11.59
N THR A 64 -19.67 -26.29 -11.19
CA THR A 64 -18.59 -25.85 -12.09
C THR A 64 -19.00 -24.85 -13.18
N CYS A 65 -19.98 -23.98 -12.91
CA CYS A 65 -20.51 -23.02 -13.90
C CYS A 65 -19.56 -21.85 -14.26
N GLY A 66 -18.55 -21.59 -13.42
CA GLY A 66 -17.54 -20.54 -13.64
C GLY A 66 -17.96 -19.10 -13.29
N ASN A 67 -19.17 -18.87 -12.79
CA ASN A 67 -19.62 -17.50 -12.47
C ASN A 67 -18.74 -16.83 -11.39
N CYS A 68 -18.38 -17.56 -10.34
CA CYS A 68 -17.55 -17.04 -9.25
C CYS A 68 -16.17 -16.56 -9.72
N GLN A 69 -15.53 -17.33 -10.61
CA GLN A 69 -14.23 -17.01 -11.17
C GLN A 69 -14.30 -15.82 -12.14
N ARG A 70 -15.26 -15.82 -13.08
CA ARG A 70 -15.46 -14.69 -14.01
C ARG A 70 -15.72 -13.35 -13.30
N ASN A 71 -16.34 -13.39 -12.12
CA ASN A 71 -16.60 -12.19 -11.32
C ASN A 71 -15.49 -11.86 -10.31
N CYS A 72 -14.50 -12.73 -10.15
CA CYS A 72 -13.34 -12.46 -9.31
C CYS A 72 -12.51 -11.33 -9.92
N PRO A 73 -12.20 -10.26 -9.18
CA PRO A 73 -11.33 -9.19 -9.69
C PRO A 73 -9.94 -9.67 -10.13
N ASN A 74 -9.45 -10.74 -9.50
CA ASN A 74 -8.15 -11.34 -9.78
C ASN A 74 -8.24 -12.62 -10.63
N ASP A 75 -9.41 -12.96 -11.17
CA ASP A 75 -9.66 -14.19 -11.97
C ASP A 75 -9.10 -15.47 -11.31
N LEU A 76 -9.24 -15.57 -9.98
CA LEU A 76 -8.70 -16.70 -9.22
C LEU A 76 -9.32 -18.02 -9.69
N PRO A 77 -8.57 -19.14 -9.72
CA PRO A 77 -9.03 -20.45 -10.20
C PRO A 77 -9.98 -21.14 -9.19
N LEU A 78 -11.05 -20.44 -8.80
CA LEU A 78 -12.01 -20.86 -7.77
C LEU A 78 -12.74 -22.13 -8.17
N VAL A 79 -13.02 -22.34 -9.46
CA VAL A 79 -13.75 -23.52 -9.91
C VAL A 79 -12.93 -24.79 -9.64
N ASP A 80 -11.67 -24.78 -10.07
CA ASP A 80 -10.76 -25.91 -9.90
C ASP A 80 -10.47 -26.17 -8.42
N ALA A 81 -10.27 -25.10 -7.63
CA ALA A 81 -10.04 -25.19 -6.20
C ALA A 81 -11.24 -25.78 -5.44
N ILE A 82 -12.46 -25.39 -5.79
CA ILE A 82 -13.69 -25.93 -5.19
C ILE A 82 -13.95 -27.37 -5.65
N GLU A 83 -13.62 -27.71 -6.89
CA GLU A 83 -13.76 -29.09 -7.39
C GLU A 83 -12.83 -30.05 -6.63
N ALA A 84 -11.57 -29.65 -6.41
CA ALA A 84 -10.62 -30.39 -5.58
C ALA A 84 -11.15 -30.56 -4.13
N ALA A 85 -11.76 -29.50 -3.58
CA ALA A 85 -12.31 -29.52 -2.23
C ALA A 85 -13.46 -30.54 -2.06
N LYS A 86 -14.18 -30.94 -3.12
CA LYS A 86 -15.18 -32.02 -3.05
C LYS A 86 -14.55 -33.36 -2.65
N GLY A 87 -13.30 -33.59 -3.05
CA GLY A 87 -12.49 -34.76 -2.68
C GLY A 87 -11.76 -34.60 -1.36
N GLY A 88 -11.90 -33.46 -0.67
CA GLY A 88 -11.20 -33.15 0.56
C GLY A 88 -9.79 -32.62 0.38
N ASP A 89 -9.39 -32.24 -0.85
CA ASP A 89 -8.15 -31.53 -1.13
C ASP A 89 -8.39 -30.02 -1.13
N PHE A 90 -7.82 -29.33 -0.13
CA PHE A 90 -7.98 -27.89 0.07
C PHE A 90 -6.73 -27.09 -0.33
N LYS A 91 -5.70 -27.74 -0.88
CA LYS A 91 -4.40 -27.09 -1.13
C LYS A 91 -4.53 -25.87 -2.03
N LEU A 92 -5.28 -25.99 -3.14
CA LEU A 92 -5.51 -24.87 -4.05
C LEU A 92 -6.24 -23.70 -3.38
N LEU A 93 -7.14 -23.97 -2.43
CA LEU A 93 -7.83 -22.92 -1.68
C LEU A 93 -6.88 -22.20 -0.72
N THR A 94 -5.93 -22.92 -0.12
CA THR A 94 -4.85 -22.32 0.68
C THR A 94 -3.94 -21.45 -0.21
N ASP A 95 -3.53 -21.93 -1.38
CA ASP A 95 -2.66 -21.15 -2.27
C ASP A 95 -3.36 -19.87 -2.76
N ILE A 96 -4.67 -19.94 -3.01
CA ILE A 96 -5.49 -18.78 -3.42
C ILE A 96 -5.66 -17.74 -2.30
N SER A 97 -5.53 -18.11 -1.01
CA SER A 97 -5.83 -17.19 0.10
C SER A 97 -4.93 -15.95 0.09
N GLU A 98 -3.68 -16.09 -0.35
CA GLU A 98 -2.73 -14.97 -0.44
C GLU A 98 -3.06 -13.99 -1.60
N TRP A 99 -3.90 -14.42 -2.54
CA TRP A 99 -4.30 -13.65 -3.73
C TRP A 99 -5.74 -13.13 -3.63
N CYS A 100 -6.50 -13.59 -2.64
CA CYS A 100 -7.89 -13.24 -2.45
C CYS A 100 -8.02 -11.86 -1.78
N LEU A 101 -8.92 -11.03 -2.30
CA LEU A 101 -9.23 -9.71 -1.74
C LEU A 101 -10.38 -9.74 -0.73
N ASP A 102 -10.92 -10.93 -0.44
CA ASP A 102 -12.06 -11.16 0.46
C ASP A 102 -13.30 -10.30 0.15
N CYS A 103 -13.51 -9.99 -1.14
CA CYS A 103 -14.53 -9.03 -1.57
C CYS A 103 -15.97 -9.57 -1.61
N GLY A 104 -16.18 -10.88 -1.44
CA GLY A 104 -17.51 -11.51 -1.47
C GLY A 104 -18.22 -11.54 -2.83
N ARG A 105 -17.63 -10.98 -3.90
CA ARG A 105 -18.24 -10.97 -5.25
C ARG A 105 -18.54 -12.38 -5.76
N CYS A 106 -17.66 -13.33 -5.47
CA CYS A 106 -17.83 -14.73 -5.86
C CYS A 106 -19.02 -15.40 -5.15
N GLU A 107 -19.30 -15.04 -3.90
CA GLU A 107 -20.43 -15.55 -3.12
C GLU A 107 -21.76 -15.00 -3.64
N GLY A 108 -21.80 -13.71 -3.96
CA GLY A 108 -22.99 -13.04 -4.50
C GLY A 108 -23.49 -13.62 -5.83
N GLU A 109 -22.60 -14.26 -6.59
CA GLU A 109 -22.93 -14.89 -7.88
C GLU A 109 -23.29 -16.38 -7.77
N CYS A 110 -23.06 -17.01 -6.61
CA CYS A 110 -23.28 -18.45 -6.50
C CYS A 110 -24.76 -18.79 -6.38
N MET A 111 -25.33 -19.39 -7.43
CA MET A 111 -26.73 -19.83 -7.46
C MET A 111 -27.02 -21.07 -6.59
N HIS A 112 -25.99 -21.72 -6.07
CA HIS A 112 -26.10 -22.96 -5.29
C HIS A 112 -25.66 -22.81 -3.82
N GLY A 113 -25.42 -21.57 -3.36
CA GLY A 113 -25.05 -21.30 -1.97
C GLY A 113 -23.72 -21.93 -1.55
N VAL A 114 -22.77 -22.03 -2.48
CA VAL A 114 -21.35 -22.28 -2.16
C VAL A 114 -20.74 -20.95 -1.79
N SER A 115 -20.03 -20.89 -0.67
CA SER A 115 -19.20 -19.74 -0.28
C SER A 115 -17.75 -20.07 -0.60
N PRO A 116 -17.16 -19.52 -1.67
CA PRO A 116 -15.73 -19.66 -1.91
C PRO A 116 -14.89 -19.05 -0.78
N LEU A 117 -15.38 -17.96 -0.17
CA LEU A 117 -14.66 -17.27 0.90
C LEU A 117 -14.56 -18.11 2.18
N ASP A 118 -15.66 -18.72 2.64
CA ASP A 118 -15.64 -19.62 3.80
C ASP A 118 -14.74 -20.83 3.54
N LEU A 119 -14.70 -21.34 2.30
CA LEU A 119 -13.83 -22.45 1.91
C LEU A 119 -12.34 -22.05 1.90
N ILE A 120 -12.01 -20.83 1.42
CA ILE A 120 -10.66 -20.27 1.48
C ILE A 120 -10.23 -20.06 2.93
N ILE A 121 -11.08 -19.43 3.76
CA ILE A 121 -10.79 -19.20 5.18
C ILE A 121 -10.65 -20.55 5.91
N PHE A 122 -11.49 -21.54 5.60
CA PHE A 122 -11.37 -22.90 6.12
C PHE A 122 -10.01 -23.52 5.78
N ALA A 123 -9.59 -23.44 4.52
CA ALA A 123 -8.31 -23.97 4.06
C ALA A 123 -7.11 -23.26 4.70
N GLY A 124 -7.21 -21.95 4.94
CA GLY A 124 -6.17 -21.12 5.55
C GLY A 124 -6.19 -21.05 7.09
N GLN A 125 -7.09 -21.75 7.79
CA GLN A 125 -7.32 -21.53 9.23
C GLN A 125 -6.06 -21.62 10.09
N GLU A 126 -5.19 -22.61 9.83
CA GLU A 126 -3.98 -22.78 10.64
C GLU A 126 -2.96 -21.66 10.37
N TYR A 127 -2.86 -21.20 9.13
CA TYR A 127 -2.04 -20.05 8.78
C TYR A 127 -2.57 -18.79 9.48
N ILE A 128 -3.85 -18.46 9.27
CA ILE A 128 -4.53 -17.27 9.82
C ILE A 128 -4.44 -17.23 11.35
N LYS A 129 -4.60 -18.38 12.01
CA LYS A 129 -4.53 -18.47 13.48
C LYS A 129 -3.16 -18.09 14.04
N ASN A 130 -2.10 -18.29 13.26
CA ASN A 130 -0.72 -18.05 13.66
C ASN A 130 -0.15 -16.72 13.13
N GLU A 131 -0.95 -15.92 12.42
CA GLU A 131 -0.60 -14.58 11.92
C GLU A 131 -0.32 -13.60 13.06
N THR A 132 0.96 -13.50 13.43
CA THR A 132 1.44 -12.58 14.46
C THR A 132 2.67 -11.86 13.95
N PHE A 133 2.56 -10.53 13.83
CA PHE A 133 3.54 -9.71 13.14
C PHE A 133 3.81 -8.41 13.89
N ASN A 134 5.01 -7.87 13.70
CA ASN A 134 5.41 -6.58 14.25
C ASN A 134 5.31 -5.50 13.17
N MET A 135 4.53 -4.46 13.46
CA MET A 135 4.51 -3.23 12.66
C MET A 135 4.94 -2.07 13.55
N ARG A 136 5.96 -1.33 13.14
CA ARG A 136 6.35 -0.11 13.87
C ARG A 136 5.21 0.91 13.82
N VAL A 137 4.93 1.57 14.93
CA VAL A 137 3.88 2.62 14.98
C VAL A 137 4.18 3.75 14.00
N GLY A 138 3.12 4.37 13.48
CA GLY A 138 3.24 5.59 12.67
C GLY A 138 3.89 6.72 13.47
N ARG A 139 5.11 7.12 13.09
CA ARG A 139 5.90 8.13 13.81
C ARG A 139 5.63 9.57 13.40
N GLY A 140 4.80 9.79 12.38
CA GLY A 140 4.41 11.13 11.94
C GLY A 140 5.46 11.81 11.05
N PRO A 141 5.68 13.13 11.20
CA PRO A 141 6.52 13.89 10.29
C PRO A 141 8.00 13.52 10.39
N ILE A 142 8.69 13.60 9.25
CA ILE A 142 10.16 13.61 9.23
C ILE A 142 10.64 14.85 9.98
N LEU A 143 11.69 14.75 10.77
CA LEU A 143 12.21 15.85 11.57
C LEU A 143 13.15 16.74 10.77
N ASP A 144 13.29 18.00 11.16
CA ASP A 144 14.23 18.92 10.49
C ASP A 144 15.69 18.53 10.74
N THR A 145 15.97 17.87 11.86
CA THR A 145 17.28 17.28 12.15
C THR A 145 17.63 16.19 11.14
N GLU A 146 16.70 15.31 10.82
CA GLU A 146 16.88 14.27 9.78
C GLU A 146 17.07 14.90 8.40
N ILE A 147 16.26 15.91 8.03
CA ILE A 147 16.41 16.61 6.75
C ILE A 147 17.78 17.29 6.62
N ARG A 148 18.33 17.86 7.70
CA ARG A 148 19.68 18.43 7.68
C ARG A 148 20.76 17.37 7.43
N THR A 149 20.56 16.16 7.94
CA THR A 149 21.47 15.03 7.73
C THR A 149 21.44 14.56 6.28
N VAL A 150 20.24 14.32 5.73
CA VAL A 150 20.11 13.66 4.41
C VAL A 150 19.96 14.62 3.23
N GLY A 151 19.74 15.92 3.47
CA GLY A 151 19.40 16.88 2.41
C GLY A 151 20.47 17.00 1.32
N ALA A 152 21.74 17.13 1.69
CA ALA A 152 22.85 17.14 0.72
C ALA A 152 23.01 15.77 0.03
N PRO A 153 23.14 14.65 0.75
CA PRO A 153 23.25 13.33 0.12
C PRO A 153 22.13 12.98 -0.86
N LEU A 154 20.88 13.38 -0.58
CA LEU A 154 19.74 13.18 -1.47
C LEU A 154 19.83 14.03 -2.75
N VAL A 155 20.28 15.29 -2.64
CA VAL A 155 20.36 16.20 -3.80
C VAL A 155 21.53 15.88 -4.71
N PHE A 156 22.60 15.29 -4.18
CA PHE A 156 23.75 14.88 -4.96
C PHE A 156 23.68 13.43 -5.48
N GLY A 157 22.66 12.65 -5.07
CA GLY A 157 22.49 11.26 -5.46
C GLY A 157 23.35 10.26 -4.68
N GLU A 158 24.00 10.66 -3.59
CA GLU A 158 24.75 9.75 -2.71
C GLU A 158 23.81 8.81 -1.95
N ILE A 159 22.68 9.34 -1.48
CA ILE A 159 21.51 8.53 -1.13
C ILE A 159 20.68 8.41 -2.40
N PRO A 160 20.47 7.18 -2.93
CA PRO A 160 19.86 6.98 -4.25
C PRO A 160 18.46 7.57 -4.43
N GLY A 161 17.72 7.74 -3.33
CA GLY A 161 16.44 8.43 -3.34
C GLY A 161 15.51 7.99 -2.21
N ILE A 162 14.31 8.57 -2.22
CA ILE A 162 13.22 8.23 -1.31
C ILE A 162 12.21 7.34 -2.05
N VAL A 163 11.93 6.16 -1.51
CA VAL A 163 10.89 5.25 -2.04
C VAL A 163 9.71 5.26 -1.09
N ALA A 164 8.55 5.70 -1.56
CA ALA A 164 7.35 5.81 -0.75
C ALA A 164 6.35 4.69 -1.08
N ILE A 165 6.32 3.62 -0.30
CA ILE A 165 5.42 2.47 -0.49
C ILE A 165 4.13 2.70 0.31
N ILE A 166 3.06 3.02 -0.40
CA ILE A 166 1.81 3.53 0.19
C ILE A 166 0.61 2.86 -0.47
N GLY A 167 -0.60 3.24 -0.03
CA GLY A 167 -1.82 2.94 -0.77
C GLY A 167 -2.66 1.83 -0.15
N CYS A 168 -3.49 1.21 -0.99
CA CYS A 168 -4.52 0.25 -0.61
C CYS A 168 -4.05 -1.18 -0.90
N ALA A 169 -4.84 -2.16 -0.47
CA ALA A 169 -4.54 -3.59 -0.60
C ALA A 169 -5.27 -4.27 -1.78
N ASN A 170 -5.51 -3.57 -2.89
CA ASN A 170 -6.09 -4.16 -4.10
C ASN A 170 -4.99 -4.72 -5.02
N TYR A 171 -4.23 -5.69 -4.52
CA TYR A 171 -3.11 -6.28 -5.24
C TYR A 171 -3.63 -7.27 -6.30
N ALA A 172 -2.94 -7.31 -7.44
CA ALA A 172 -3.22 -8.29 -8.50
C ALA A 172 -2.52 -9.63 -8.26
N LYS A 173 -1.59 -9.65 -7.31
CA LYS A 173 -0.76 -10.78 -6.91
C LYS A 173 -0.58 -10.76 -5.38
N GLU A 174 0.23 -11.69 -4.88
CA GLU A 174 0.49 -11.90 -3.46
C GLU A 174 1.09 -10.67 -2.74
N ILE A 175 0.83 -10.61 -1.43
CA ILE A 175 1.29 -9.53 -0.54
C ILE A 175 2.81 -9.48 -0.42
N GLN A 176 3.48 -10.63 -0.60
CA GLN A 176 4.93 -10.81 -0.55
C GLN A 176 5.66 -9.92 -1.56
N GLU A 177 5.03 -9.56 -2.69
CA GLU A 177 5.62 -8.64 -3.67
C GLU A 177 5.98 -7.28 -3.02
N LEU A 178 5.14 -6.77 -2.13
CA LEU A 178 5.40 -5.50 -1.45
C LEU A 178 6.59 -5.57 -0.51
N TYR A 179 6.69 -6.68 0.22
CA TYR A 179 7.82 -6.96 1.09
C TYR A 179 9.13 -7.01 0.29
N LEU A 180 9.14 -7.73 -0.83
CA LEU A 180 10.33 -7.87 -1.69
C LEU A 180 10.79 -6.52 -2.23
N LEU A 181 9.86 -5.69 -2.71
CA LEU A 181 10.20 -4.34 -3.17
C LEU A 181 10.76 -3.49 -2.02
N ALA A 182 10.14 -3.50 -0.85
CA ALA A 182 10.63 -2.75 0.29
C ALA A 182 12.04 -3.19 0.71
N GLU A 183 12.27 -4.50 0.83
CA GLU A 183 13.55 -5.09 1.19
C GLU A 183 14.65 -4.71 0.20
N GLU A 184 14.40 -4.85 -1.11
CA GLU A 184 15.36 -4.51 -2.16
C GLU A 184 15.85 -3.06 -2.06
N PHE A 185 14.94 -2.12 -1.77
CA PHE A 185 15.30 -0.71 -1.62
C PHE A 185 15.99 -0.41 -0.29
N LEU A 186 15.63 -1.10 0.79
CA LEU A 186 16.30 -0.97 2.09
C LEU A 186 17.75 -1.45 2.01
N ILE A 187 18.02 -2.64 1.47
CA ILE A 187 19.39 -3.19 1.37
C ILE A 187 20.28 -2.40 0.40
N ARG A 188 19.69 -1.72 -0.59
CA ARG A 188 20.40 -0.85 -1.54
C ARG A 188 20.61 0.57 -1.03
N GLY A 189 20.19 0.87 0.20
CA GLY A 189 20.44 2.13 0.87
C GLY A 189 19.53 3.28 0.43
N TYR A 190 18.34 3.00 -0.10
CA TYR A 190 17.31 4.03 -0.26
C TYR A 190 16.69 4.36 1.09
N ILE A 191 16.02 5.50 1.18
CA ILE A 191 15.15 5.81 2.32
C ILE A 191 13.75 5.32 1.97
N VAL A 192 13.25 4.31 2.69
CA VAL A 192 11.92 3.74 2.42
C VAL A 192 10.91 4.33 3.41
N CYS A 193 9.90 5.02 2.89
CA CYS A 193 8.79 5.55 3.67
C CYS A 193 7.52 4.75 3.39
N VAL A 194 6.75 4.44 4.42
CA VAL A 194 5.50 3.67 4.28
C VAL A 194 4.33 4.29 5.02
N SER A 195 3.12 4.07 4.49
CA SER A 195 1.88 4.50 5.13
C SER A 195 0.69 3.60 4.78
N GLY A 196 -0.37 3.66 5.59
CA GLY A 196 -1.65 3.01 5.27
C GLY A 196 -1.58 1.49 5.24
N CYS A 197 -2.32 0.87 4.32
CA CYS A 197 -2.37 -0.60 4.18
C CYS A 197 -0.99 -1.16 3.83
N ALA A 198 -0.26 -0.53 2.92
CA ALA A 198 1.09 -0.95 2.54
C ALA A 198 2.03 -1.07 3.76
N ALA A 199 1.94 -0.15 4.73
CA ALA A 199 2.73 -0.23 5.96
C ALA A 199 2.40 -1.47 6.83
N MET A 200 1.13 -1.91 6.81
CA MET A 200 0.68 -3.13 7.48
C MET A 200 1.14 -4.36 6.71
N ASP A 201 0.97 -4.33 5.39
CA ASP A 201 1.15 -5.48 4.51
C ASP A 201 2.61 -5.93 4.44
N ILE A 202 3.57 -4.99 4.44
CA ILE A 202 5.00 -5.34 4.52
C ILE A 202 5.40 -5.97 5.87
N ALA A 203 4.59 -5.86 6.93
CA ALA A 203 4.83 -6.54 8.20
C ALA A 203 4.34 -7.98 8.20
N LEU A 204 3.44 -8.37 7.29
CA LEU A 204 2.84 -9.72 7.25
C LEU A 204 3.82 -10.81 6.75
N VAL A 205 5.07 -10.44 6.51
CA VAL A 205 6.12 -11.35 6.05
C VAL A 205 7.30 -11.31 7.01
N LYS A 206 7.79 -12.49 7.36
CA LYS A 206 8.99 -12.72 8.17
C LYS A 206 10.06 -13.37 7.30
N ASN A 207 11.32 -13.06 7.56
CA ASN A 207 12.45 -13.79 6.97
C ASN A 207 12.62 -15.17 7.64
N GLU A 208 13.66 -15.91 7.23
CA GLU A 208 14.01 -17.22 7.78
C GLU A 208 14.28 -17.20 9.30
N ASP A 209 14.75 -16.05 9.82
CA ASP A 209 15.00 -15.83 11.25
C ASP A 209 13.73 -15.45 12.05
N GLY A 210 12.58 -15.32 11.38
CA GLY A 210 11.31 -14.95 12.00
C GLY A 210 11.14 -13.44 12.24
N GLU A 211 11.96 -12.60 11.62
CA GLU A 211 11.98 -11.15 11.76
C GLU A 211 11.25 -10.44 10.61
N THR A 212 10.48 -9.41 10.92
CA THR A 212 9.87 -8.51 9.92
C THR A 212 10.87 -7.47 9.42
N LEU A 213 10.55 -6.73 8.34
CA LEU A 213 11.37 -5.59 7.93
C LEU A 213 11.52 -4.53 9.03
N TYR A 214 10.50 -4.39 9.89
CA TYR A 214 10.55 -3.42 10.99
C TYR A 214 11.49 -3.82 12.12
N ASP A 215 11.75 -5.11 12.30
CA ASP A 215 12.72 -5.63 13.27
C ASP A 215 14.14 -5.48 12.72
N ARG A 216 14.32 -5.69 11.41
CA ARG A 216 15.63 -5.73 10.73
C ARG A 216 16.21 -4.36 10.40
N PHE A 217 15.38 -3.40 10.02
CA PHE A 217 15.83 -2.09 9.52
C PHE A 217 15.56 -0.96 10.53
N PRO A 218 16.45 0.04 10.64
CA PRO A 218 16.21 1.22 11.48
C PRO A 218 15.03 2.03 10.94
N GLY A 219 14.43 2.88 11.76
CA GLY A 219 13.27 3.69 11.35
C GLY A 219 13.55 5.18 11.34
N ASP A 220 14.83 5.52 11.27
CA ASP A 220 15.31 6.86 11.01
C ASP A 220 15.15 7.18 9.53
N PHE A 221 14.90 8.45 9.21
CA PHE A 221 14.86 8.91 7.83
C PHE A 221 16.30 9.09 7.31
N ASP A 222 16.95 7.97 7.03
CA ASP A 222 18.34 7.87 6.55
C ASP A 222 18.53 6.64 5.64
N ARG A 223 19.73 6.48 5.07
CA ARG A 223 20.13 5.39 4.17
C ARG A 223 19.77 4.02 4.74
N GLY A 224 18.89 3.28 4.05
CA GLY A 224 18.44 1.95 4.47
C GLY A 224 17.43 1.96 5.62
N GLY A 225 16.84 3.12 5.94
CA GLY A 225 15.80 3.26 6.95
C GLY A 225 14.39 2.96 6.43
N LEU A 226 13.58 2.30 7.26
CA LEU A 226 12.16 2.00 7.05
C LEU A 226 11.28 2.88 7.96
N VAL A 227 10.69 3.91 7.37
CA VAL A 227 9.97 4.97 8.08
C VAL A 227 8.45 4.80 7.91
N ASN A 228 7.77 4.24 8.91
CA ASN A 228 6.31 4.27 8.94
C ASN A 228 5.82 5.66 9.39
N VAL A 229 5.28 6.46 8.47
CA VAL A 229 4.76 7.81 8.79
C VAL A 229 3.34 7.77 9.37
N GLY A 230 2.63 6.65 9.26
CA GLY A 230 1.30 6.42 9.84
C GLY A 230 0.22 6.08 8.82
N SER A 231 -0.99 6.59 9.04
CA SER A 231 -2.15 6.27 8.20
C SER A 231 -2.11 6.98 6.83
N CYS A 232 -3.11 6.76 5.97
CA CYS A 232 -3.15 7.39 4.65
C CYS A 232 -3.12 8.94 4.70
N VAL A 233 -3.59 9.56 5.79
CA VAL A 233 -3.50 11.03 5.96
C VAL A 233 -2.12 11.52 6.40
N SER A 234 -1.18 10.59 6.65
CA SER A 234 0.23 10.89 6.92
C SER A 234 1.09 10.96 5.65
N ASN A 235 0.57 10.61 4.47
CA ASN A 235 1.28 10.79 3.20
C ASN A 235 1.83 12.22 2.97
N PRO A 236 1.16 13.30 3.40
CA PRO A 236 1.72 14.65 3.39
C PRO A 236 3.08 14.80 4.09
N HIS A 237 3.42 13.93 5.05
CA HIS A 237 4.74 13.94 5.69
C HIS A 237 5.86 13.46 4.76
N ILE A 238 5.55 12.57 3.81
CA ILE A 238 6.50 12.05 2.83
C ILE A 238 6.81 13.14 1.79
N VAL A 239 5.78 13.67 1.13
CA VAL A 239 5.97 14.79 0.18
C VAL A 239 6.47 16.05 0.90
N GLY A 240 6.05 16.25 2.15
CA GLY A 240 6.57 17.30 3.02
C GLY A 240 8.06 17.16 3.29
N ALA A 241 8.60 15.94 3.37
CA ALA A 241 10.04 15.74 3.48
C ALA A 241 10.78 16.28 2.25
N ALA A 242 10.29 16.01 1.04
CA ALA A 242 10.85 16.57 -0.21
C ALA A 242 10.77 18.11 -0.23
N CYS A 243 9.63 18.70 0.16
CA CYS A 243 9.49 20.15 0.30
C CYS A 243 10.48 20.74 1.33
N LYS A 244 10.71 20.02 2.45
CA LYS A 244 11.67 20.43 3.47
C LYS A 244 13.12 20.29 3.00
N VAL A 245 13.46 19.36 2.10
CA VAL A 245 14.78 19.35 1.46
C VAL A 245 14.98 20.65 0.67
N ALA A 246 14.02 21.04 -0.15
CA ALA A 246 14.09 22.31 -0.89
C ALA A 246 14.20 23.54 0.05
N ASN A 247 13.46 23.54 1.15
CA ASN A 247 13.46 24.66 2.10
C ASN A 247 14.69 24.70 3.02
N ILE A 248 15.06 23.59 3.65
CA ILE A 248 16.09 23.55 4.69
C ILE A 248 17.48 23.49 4.05
N PHE A 249 17.68 22.61 3.08
CA PHE A 249 18.97 22.44 2.42
C PHE A 249 19.19 23.54 1.37
N ALA A 250 18.24 23.72 0.45
CA ALA A 250 18.37 24.69 -0.63
C ALA A 250 17.84 26.11 -0.33
N ARG A 251 17.34 26.34 0.90
CA ARG A 251 16.89 27.66 1.38
C ARG A 251 15.81 28.31 0.52
N ARG A 252 14.99 27.50 -0.17
CA ARG A 252 13.88 28.01 -0.99
C ARG A 252 12.66 28.39 -0.12
N PRO A 253 12.03 29.56 -0.33
CA PRO A 253 10.88 29.96 0.45
C PRO A 253 9.65 29.12 0.09
N LEU A 254 8.85 28.70 1.08
CA LEU A 254 7.66 27.87 0.85
C LEU A 254 6.38 28.66 0.59
N ARG A 255 6.23 29.86 1.18
CA ARG A 255 4.96 30.59 1.20
C ARG A 255 4.59 31.06 -0.20
N GLY A 256 3.48 30.53 -0.73
CA GLY A 256 2.96 30.93 -2.04
C GLY A 256 3.86 30.56 -3.22
N ASN A 257 4.75 29.58 -3.05
CA ASN A 257 5.85 29.31 -3.98
C ASN A 257 5.84 27.86 -4.49
N TYR A 258 4.66 27.35 -4.83
CA TYR A 258 4.48 25.93 -5.17
C TYR A 258 5.29 25.51 -6.40
N GLU A 259 5.31 26.34 -7.44
CA GLU A 259 5.99 26.06 -8.72
C GLU A 259 7.50 25.88 -8.54
N GLU A 260 8.18 26.81 -7.85
CA GLU A 260 9.63 26.71 -7.62
C GLU A 260 9.98 25.47 -6.78
N ILE A 261 9.14 25.11 -5.80
CA ILE A 261 9.37 23.93 -4.97
C ILE A 261 9.17 22.64 -5.77
N ALA A 262 8.12 22.58 -6.60
CA ALA A 262 7.86 21.44 -7.47
C ALA A 262 8.97 21.27 -8.52
N ASP A 263 9.40 22.35 -9.15
CA ASP A 263 10.52 22.36 -10.10
C ASP A 263 11.83 21.92 -9.43
N TYR A 264 12.10 22.41 -8.22
CA TYR A 264 13.27 21.98 -7.45
C TYR A 264 13.26 20.47 -7.19
N ILE A 265 12.12 19.93 -6.74
CA ILE A 265 11.98 18.49 -6.44
C ILE A 265 12.15 17.68 -7.73
N LEU A 266 11.47 18.07 -8.82
CA LEU A 266 11.53 17.39 -10.11
C LEU A 266 12.96 17.31 -10.67
N ASN A 267 13.75 18.36 -10.49
CA ASN A 267 15.10 18.44 -11.07
C ASN A 267 16.20 17.90 -10.14
N ARG A 268 15.96 17.82 -8.82
CA ARG A 268 17.06 17.66 -7.84
C ARG A 268 16.80 16.70 -6.69
N VAL A 269 15.58 16.23 -6.46
CA VAL A 269 15.28 15.34 -5.32
C VAL A 269 14.81 13.99 -5.84
N GLY A 270 15.70 13.00 -5.79
CA GLY A 270 15.39 11.63 -6.17
C GLY A 270 14.33 11.03 -5.25
N ALA A 271 13.14 10.79 -5.79
CA ALA A 271 12.03 10.21 -5.08
C ALA A 271 11.05 9.50 -6.02
N VAL A 272 10.37 8.48 -5.54
CA VAL A 272 9.31 7.77 -6.26
C VAL A 272 8.27 7.23 -5.28
N GLY A 273 6.99 7.35 -5.63
CA GLY A 273 5.89 6.70 -4.93
C GLY A 273 5.55 5.34 -5.53
N VAL A 274 5.13 4.40 -4.71
CA VAL A 274 4.62 3.09 -5.12
C VAL A 274 3.27 2.88 -4.46
N ALA A 275 2.22 2.75 -5.26
CA ALA A 275 0.86 2.44 -4.82
C ALA A 275 0.39 1.16 -5.51
N TRP A 276 0.99 0.03 -5.13
CA TRP A 276 0.82 -1.26 -5.81
C TRP A 276 -0.65 -1.70 -5.85
N GLY A 277 -1.34 -1.67 -4.71
CA GLY A 277 -2.74 -2.07 -4.63
C GLY A 277 -3.73 -0.91 -4.73
N ALA A 278 -3.45 0.13 -5.50
CA ALA A 278 -4.29 1.33 -5.54
C ALA A 278 -5.71 1.05 -6.07
N MET A 279 -6.74 1.20 -5.22
CA MET A 279 -8.17 1.11 -5.62
C MET A 279 -9.03 2.34 -5.28
N SER A 280 -8.63 3.14 -4.29
CA SER A 280 -9.47 4.23 -3.80
C SER A 280 -9.23 5.55 -4.54
N GLN A 281 -10.28 6.37 -4.64
CA GLN A 281 -10.16 7.76 -5.12
C GLN A 281 -9.15 8.59 -4.30
N LYS A 282 -8.91 8.21 -3.03
CA LYS A 282 -7.85 8.80 -2.19
C LYS A 282 -6.46 8.49 -2.73
N ALA A 283 -6.22 7.28 -3.24
CA ALA A 283 -4.93 6.92 -3.83
C ALA A 283 -4.65 7.77 -5.09
N ALA A 284 -5.66 7.95 -5.94
CA ALA A 284 -5.56 8.83 -7.12
C ALA A 284 -5.26 10.30 -6.76
N SER A 285 -5.90 10.84 -5.71
CA SER A 285 -5.63 12.21 -5.25
C SER A 285 -4.26 12.38 -4.60
N ILE A 286 -3.78 11.37 -3.85
CA ILE A 286 -2.43 11.34 -3.28
C ILE A 286 -1.38 11.32 -4.40
N ALA A 287 -1.54 10.44 -5.40
CA ALA A 287 -0.64 10.38 -6.55
C ALA A 287 -0.63 11.71 -7.33
N SER A 288 -1.81 12.30 -7.58
CA SER A 288 -1.93 13.59 -8.25
C SER A 288 -1.23 14.72 -7.48
N SER A 289 -1.31 14.71 -6.14
CA SER A 289 -0.60 15.67 -5.28
C SER A 289 0.91 15.50 -5.36
N ALA A 290 1.41 14.27 -5.32
CA ALA A 290 2.83 13.96 -5.47
C ALA A 290 3.35 14.39 -6.86
N ASN A 291 2.60 14.10 -7.92
CA ASN A 291 2.94 14.49 -9.28
C ASN A 291 2.98 16.01 -9.45
N GLY A 292 2.06 16.75 -8.83
CA GLY A 292 2.08 18.21 -8.81
C GLY A 292 3.35 18.80 -8.17
N LEU A 293 3.98 18.07 -7.25
CA LEU A 293 5.25 18.41 -6.63
C LEU A 293 6.47 17.84 -7.37
N GLY A 294 6.30 17.28 -8.57
CA GLY A 294 7.41 16.70 -9.34
C GLY A 294 7.88 15.34 -8.84
N VAL A 295 7.10 14.65 -8.00
CA VAL A 295 7.40 13.30 -7.53
C VAL A 295 6.67 12.28 -8.41
N PRO A 296 7.39 11.39 -9.12
CA PRO A 296 6.80 10.33 -9.92
C PRO A 296 6.18 9.23 -9.04
N ALA A 297 5.21 8.49 -9.58
CA ALA A 297 4.58 7.38 -8.90
C ALA A 297 4.32 6.18 -9.84
N ILE A 298 4.45 4.99 -9.29
CA ILE A 298 4.14 3.71 -9.92
C ILE A 298 2.91 3.12 -9.22
N CYS A 299 1.95 2.65 -9.98
CA CYS A 299 0.81 1.90 -9.45
C CYS A 299 0.83 0.46 -9.97
N GLY A 300 0.18 -0.47 -9.25
CA GLY A 300 -0.01 -1.81 -9.77
C GLY A 300 -1.05 -1.85 -10.91
N PRO A 301 -1.26 -3.03 -11.53
CA PRO A 301 -1.96 -3.12 -12.80
C PRO A 301 -3.44 -2.72 -12.72
N HIS A 302 -4.12 -3.01 -11.60
CA HIS A 302 -5.52 -2.60 -11.37
C HIS A 302 -5.73 -1.08 -11.43
N ALA A 303 -4.68 -0.28 -11.20
CA ALA A 303 -4.76 1.18 -11.28
C ALA A 303 -4.95 1.69 -12.71
N ALA A 304 -4.81 0.85 -13.75
CA ALA A 304 -5.18 1.20 -15.11
C ALA A 304 -6.65 1.69 -15.21
N GLU A 305 -7.51 1.22 -14.29
CA GLU A 305 -8.92 1.64 -14.19
C GLU A 305 -9.12 3.11 -13.80
N TYR A 306 -8.08 3.82 -13.32
CA TYR A 306 -8.12 5.27 -13.13
C TYR A 306 -8.10 6.06 -14.45
N ARG A 307 -7.86 5.40 -15.59
CA ARG A 307 -7.99 5.90 -16.98
C ARG A 307 -6.94 6.90 -17.45
N ARG A 308 -6.11 7.48 -16.57
CA ARG A 308 -5.14 8.51 -16.94
C ARG A 308 -3.77 8.23 -16.32
N MET A 309 -2.75 8.20 -17.16
CA MET A 309 -1.33 8.07 -16.81
C MET A 309 -0.55 9.27 -17.36
N TYR A 310 0.61 9.56 -16.76
CA TYR A 310 1.47 10.70 -17.14
C TYR A 310 2.81 10.15 -17.65
N LEU A 311 2.78 9.69 -18.91
CA LEU A 311 3.92 9.06 -19.57
C LEU A 311 4.68 10.09 -20.42
N GLY A 312 6.00 10.19 -20.22
CA GLY A 312 6.89 10.95 -21.08
C GLY A 312 7.27 10.21 -22.37
N ARG A 313 7.64 11.00 -23.39
CA ARG A 313 8.05 10.53 -24.72
C ARG A 313 9.57 10.56 -24.84
N THR A 314 10.22 9.46 -24.47
CA THR A 314 11.69 9.33 -24.51
C THR A 314 12.25 9.26 -25.93
N ASP A 315 11.39 9.05 -26.92
CA ASP A 315 11.71 9.07 -28.35
C ASP A 315 11.81 10.48 -28.96
N LYS A 316 11.54 11.52 -28.16
CA LYS A 316 11.53 12.92 -28.60
C LYS A 316 12.55 13.74 -27.82
N ASP A 317 13.77 13.84 -28.29
CA ASP A 317 14.84 14.57 -27.61
C ASP A 317 14.49 16.06 -27.39
N GLU A 318 13.67 16.65 -28.27
CA GLU A 318 13.31 18.07 -28.23
C GLU A 318 12.48 18.48 -27.01
N ILE A 319 11.78 17.53 -26.35
CA ILE A 319 10.99 17.81 -25.15
C ILE A 319 11.79 17.68 -23.86
N TRP A 320 13.00 17.11 -23.93
CA TRP A 320 13.88 16.90 -22.78
C TRP A 320 14.91 18.00 -22.69
N THR A 321 14.42 19.23 -22.52
CA THR A 321 15.26 20.41 -22.33
C THR A 321 14.80 21.26 -21.15
N ALA A 322 15.72 21.99 -20.54
CA ALA A 322 15.47 22.88 -19.41
C ALA A 322 16.10 24.26 -19.63
N TYR A 323 15.73 25.20 -18.76
CA TYR A 323 16.37 26.51 -18.67
C TYR A 323 17.54 26.46 -17.69
N ASN A 324 18.64 27.12 -18.04
CA ASN A 324 19.73 27.36 -17.09
C ASN A 324 19.40 28.62 -16.26
N ALA A 325 19.09 28.42 -14.98
CA ALA A 325 18.74 29.52 -14.08
C ALA A 325 19.88 30.53 -13.83
N ARG A 326 21.13 30.23 -14.20
CA ARG A 326 22.27 31.16 -14.00
C ARG A 326 22.29 32.29 -15.02
N ASP A 327 21.92 32.01 -16.26
CA ASP A 327 22.02 32.94 -17.39
C ASP A 327 20.70 33.10 -18.18
N GLY A 328 19.66 32.34 -17.81
CA GLY A 328 18.33 32.39 -18.43
C GLY A 328 18.25 31.72 -19.80
N THR A 329 19.31 31.05 -20.26
CA THR A 329 19.32 30.41 -21.58
C THR A 329 18.46 29.14 -21.58
N SER A 330 17.72 28.92 -22.67
CA SER A 330 16.83 27.77 -22.86
C SER A 330 17.48 26.66 -23.69
N GLY A 331 16.87 25.48 -23.71
CA GLY A 331 17.27 24.39 -24.60
C GLY A 331 18.45 23.56 -24.11
N HIS A 332 18.76 23.64 -22.80
CA HIS A 332 19.79 22.77 -22.21
C HIS A 332 19.26 21.35 -22.17
N PRO A 333 19.92 20.38 -22.83
CA PRO A 333 19.45 19.01 -22.83
C PRO A 333 19.53 18.43 -21.42
N ILE A 334 18.46 17.73 -21.02
CA ILE A 334 18.39 16.95 -19.79
C ILE A 334 18.09 15.49 -20.13
N ALA A 335 18.52 14.57 -19.26
CA ALA A 335 18.13 13.18 -19.41
C ALA A 335 16.62 13.01 -19.13
N PRO A 336 15.96 11.99 -19.71
CA PRO A 336 14.55 11.67 -19.43
C PRO A 336 14.39 11.02 -18.04
N ALA A 337 14.62 11.80 -16.99
CA ALA A 337 14.68 11.33 -15.61
C ALA A 337 14.04 12.34 -14.63
N PRO A 338 12.85 12.06 -14.08
CA PRO A 338 12.03 10.85 -14.31
C PRO A 338 11.35 10.85 -15.69
N GLU A 339 11.26 9.68 -16.33
CA GLU A 339 10.59 9.56 -17.64
C GLU A 339 9.07 9.65 -17.55
N HIS A 340 8.48 9.29 -16.41
CA HIS A 340 7.03 9.25 -16.19
C HIS A 340 6.73 9.89 -14.85
N LEU A 341 5.63 10.63 -14.76
CA LEU A 341 5.11 11.09 -13.47
C LEU A 341 4.12 10.09 -12.89
N LEU A 342 3.37 9.37 -13.72
CA LEU A 342 2.43 8.34 -13.27
C LEU A 342 2.40 7.21 -14.29
N THR A 343 2.73 6.00 -13.86
CA THR A 343 2.73 4.81 -14.71
C THR A 343 2.26 3.58 -13.92
N THR A 344 1.96 2.51 -14.64
CA THR A 344 1.67 1.19 -14.06
C THR A 344 2.84 0.24 -14.27
N ALA A 345 2.96 -0.74 -13.39
CA ALA A 345 3.77 -1.93 -13.61
C ALA A 345 2.91 -3.18 -13.41
N GLU A 346 3.17 -4.21 -14.21
CA GLU A 346 2.42 -5.48 -14.20
C GLU A 346 3.03 -6.51 -13.24
N SER A 347 4.32 -6.40 -12.95
CA SER A 347 5.04 -7.30 -12.05
C SER A 347 5.96 -6.54 -11.10
N ILE A 348 6.30 -7.17 -9.98
CA ILE A 348 7.16 -6.54 -8.98
C ILE A 348 8.58 -6.30 -9.52
N GLU A 349 9.08 -7.18 -10.38
CA GLU A 349 10.39 -7.05 -11.01
C GLU A 349 10.44 -5.80 -11.90
N GLN A 350 9.39 -5.56 -12.67
CA GLN A 350 9.25 -4.34 -13.46
C GLN A 350 9.16 -3.11 -12.53
N ALA A 351 8.37 -3.20 -11.46
CA ALA A 351 8.20 -2.11 -10.51
C ALA A 351 9.53 -1.72 -9.82
N ILE A 352 10.36 -2.70 -9.43
CA ILE A 352 11.67 -2.48 -8.82
C ILE A 352 12.59 -1.69 -9.77
N VAL A 353 12.68 -2.13 -11.04
CA VAL A 353 13.53 -1.44 -12.03
C VAL A 353 13.03 -0.02 -12.29
N LEU A 354 11.70 0.16 -12.43
CA LEU A 354 11.10 1.48 -12.62
C LEU A 354 11.33 2.38 -11.41
N CYS A 355 11.19 1.87 -10.18
CA CYS A 355 11.41 2.65 -8.96
C CYS A 355 12.83 3.24 -8.93
N ALA A 356 13.84 2.40 -9.19
CA ALA A 356 15.23 2.85 -9.22
C ALA A 356 15.45 3.90 -10.32
N LYS A 357 14.95 3.66 -11.54
CA LYS A 357 15.09 4.58 -12.68
C LYS A 357 14.38 5.92 -12.44
N LEU A 358 13.19 5.91 -11.85
CA LEU A 358 12.40 7.11 -11.57
C LEU A 358 12.94 7.93 -10.40
N CYS A 359 13.95 7.45 -9.66
CA CYS A 359 14.69 8.25 -8.68
C CYS A 359 15.81 9.09 -9.29
N ILE A 360 16.27 8.80 -10.51
CA ILE A 360 17.34 9.57 -11.17
C ILE A 360 16.86 11.01 -11.43
N ARG A 361 17.76 11.98 -11.27
CA ARG A 361 17.49 13.40 -11.49
C ARG A 361 18.55 14.06 -12.37
N ALA A 362 18.14 15.10 -13.08
CA ALA A 362 19.03 15.86 -13.97
C ALA A 362 20.23 16.50 -13.24
N ALA A 363 20.10 16.77 -11.94
CA ALA A 363 21.13 17.40 -11.12
C ALA A 363 22.00 16.42 -10.29
N ASP A 364 21.84 15.11 -10.48
CA ASP A 364 22.69 14.12 -9.82
C ASP A 364 24.17 14.37 -10.14
N ASN A 365 25.05 14.23 -9.15
CA ASN A 365 26.47 14.50 -9.34
C ASN A 365 27.22 13.22 -9.71
N THR A 366 28.33 13.35 -10.44
CA THR A 366 29.28 12.24 -10.59
C THR A 366 30.04 12.07 -9.29
N THR A 367 29.68 11.06 -8.49
CA THR A 367 30.49 10.63 -7.36
C THR A 367 31.73 9.89 -7.88
N LYS A 368 32.92 10.39 -7.53
CA LYS A 368 34.21 9.81 -7.96
C LYS A 368 34.56 8.47 -7.29
N ASN A 369 33.75 7.99 -6.35
CA ASN A 369 34.01 6.79 -5.57
C ASN A 369 32.74 5.93 -5.49
N CYS A 370 32.58 5.01 -6.43
CA CYS A 370 31.79 3.79 -6.25
C CYS A 370 32.72 2.60 -6.44
#